data_AF-A0A815U0F1-F1
#
_entry.id   AF-A0A815U0F1-F1
#
_cell.length_a   1.000
_cell.length_b   1.000
_cell.length_c   1.000
_cell.angle_alpha   90.00
_cell.angle_beta   90.00
_cell.angle_gamma   90.00
#
_symmetry.space_group_name_H-M   'P 1'
#
loop_
_entity.id
_entity.type
_entity.pdbx_description
1 polymer ?
#
loop_
_entity_poly.entity_id
_entity_poly.type
_entity_poly.pdbx_seq_one_letter_code
_entity_poly.pdbx_strand_id
1 'polypeptide(L)'
;MFARYQDGIDEVHLAELGQVQVPQLPKDNEERYGQCLFYKTLADETKSCFNRIINIFNDISVLLQPILDDTERQPIFNRSMIRKIFGVLNNQYLDDEGHLKVFKAACRLGEHICTDIIVHHQNRQELLLKFWSTIGIANLELIKPEIQTNLLKMIISIFQEKIFFLSEKYLVHAILLRTALDAQMYKTTIKNFVHLLLDGFSYEKQQDDSVIIKLKHDLKTYENLCRIYDSQIIHRLINA
;
A
#
# COMPACT_ATOMS: atom_id res chain seq x y z
N MET A 1 -25.40 -26.37 3.70
CA MET A 1 -24.59 -26.98 4.78
C MET A 1 -23.25 -26.28 4.88
N PHE A 2 -23.25 -24.96 5.15
CA PHE A 2 -22.08 -24.21 5.58
C PHE A 2 -22.54 -23.36 6.75
N ALA A 3 -22.49 -23.96 7.93
CA ALA A 3 -22.82 -23.28 9.17
C ALA A 3 -21.72 -22.24 9.45
N ARG A 4 -22.17 -21.09 9.96
CA ARG A 4 -21.37 -19.96 10.43
C ARG A 4 -20.22 -20.47 11.31
N TYR A 5 -18.98 -20.32 10.84
CA TYR A 5 -17.81 -20.30 11.71
C TYR A 5 -17.56 -18.84 12.06
N GLN A 6 -18.22 -18.37 13.13
CA GLN A 6 -18.02 -17.01 13.62
C GLN A 6 -17.78 -16.91 15.12
N ASP A 7 -17.62 -18.01 15.86
CA ASP A 7 -17.39 -17.96 17.30
C ASP A 7 -16.10 -18.68 17.70
N GLY A 8 -15.31 -17.99 18.53
CA GLY A 8 -14.40 -18.61 19.49
C GLY A 8 -13.06 -19.11 18.95
N ILE A 9 -12.02 -18.30 19.10
CA ILE A 9 -10.68 -18.83 19.33
C ILE A 9 -10.72 -19.39 20.75
N ASP A 10 -11.00 -20.68 20.90
CA ASP A 10 -10.73 -21.40 22.13
C ASP A 10 -9.91 -22.66 21.80
N GLU A 11 -8.76 -22.74 22.45
CA GLU A 11 -7.62 -23.66 22.26
C GLU A 11 -7.90 -25.12 22.64
N VAL A 12 -9.13 -25.61 22.51
CA VAL A 12 -9.52 -26.94 22.98
C VAL A 12 -10.07 -27.79 21.83
N HIS A 13 -9.46 -28.97 21.65
CA HIS A 13 -9.81 -30.07 20.73
C HIS A 13 -9.05 -30.17 19.38
N LEU A 14 -7.73 -30.00 19.38
CA LEU A 14 -6.87 -30.48 18.28
C LEU A 14 -6.68 -32.02 18.26
N ALA A 15 -7.14 -32.76 19.27
CA ALA A 15 -6.93 -34.20 19.39
C ALA A 15 -8.08 -35.09 18.83
N GLU A 16 -9.26 -34.52 18.54
CA GLU A 16 -10.43 -35.30 18.08
C GLU A 16 -10.69 -35.22 16.56
N LEU A 17 -9.90 -34.41 15.83
CA LEU A 17 -10.04 -34.21 14.38
C LEU A 17 -9.48 -35.36 13.53
N GLY A 18 -8.86 -36.38 14.13
CA GLY A 18 -8.25 -37.51 13.40
C GLY A 18 -9.23 -38.45 12.70
N GLN A 19 -10.55 -38.27 12.85
CA GLN A 19 -11.57 -39.16 12.24
C GLN A 19 -12.77 -38.44 11.62
N VAL A 20 -12.70 -37.13 11.35
CA VAL A 20 -13.74 -36.50 10.52
C VAL A 20 -13.43 -36.78 9.06
N GLN A 21 -14.08 -37.81 8.49
CA GLN A 21 -14.14 -37.96 7.04
C GLN A 21 -14.72 -36.67 6.45
N VAL A 22 -13.88 -35.88 5.78
CA VAL A 22 -14.33 -34.73 5.00
C VAL A 22 -15.34 -35.28 3.98
N PRO A 23 -16.61 -34.85 4.01
CA PRO A 23 -17.61 -35.33 3.05
C PRO A 23 -17.09 -35.10 1.65
N GLN A 24 -16.98 -36.16 0.85
CA GLN A 24 -16.63 -36.01 -0.56
C GLN A 24 -17.78 -35.27 -1.24
N LEU A 25 -17.58 -33.98 -1.47
CA LEU A 25 -18.53 -33.14 -2.17
C LEU A 25 -18.68 -33.65 -3.62
N PRO A 26 -19.90 -33.63 -4.18
CA PRO A 26 -20.12 -34.01 -5.57
C PRO A 26 -19.16 -33.24 -6.50
N LYS A 27 -18.58 -33.95 -7.47
CA LYS A 27 -17.66 -33.36 -8.46
C LYS A 27 -18.41 -32.47 -9.45
N ASP A 28 -19.68 -32.76 -9.69
CA ASP A 28 -20.54 -31.97 -10.55
C ASP A 28 -21.16 -30.80 -9.76
N ASN A 29 -21.00 -29.59 -10.29
CA ASN A 29 -21.57 -28.39 -9.71
C ASN A 29 -23.10 -28.39 -9.81
N GLU A 30 -23.69 -29.06 -10.82
CA GLU A 30 -25.14 -29.23 -10.90
C GLU A 30 -25.67 -30.15 -9.81
N GLU A 31 -24.94 -31.21 -9.46
CA GLU A 31 -25.31 -32.08 -8.34
C GLU A 31 -25.12 -31.37 -6.99
N ARG A 32 -24.08 -30.52 -6.88
CA ARG A 32 -23.70 -29.82 -5.65
C ARG A 32 -24.57 -28.60 -5.34
N TYR A 33 -24.96 -27.84 -6.37
CA TYR A 33 -25.71 -26.59 -6.23
C TYR A 33 -27.08 -26.63 -6.91
N GLY A 34 -27.43 -27.69 -7.65
CA GLY A 34 -28.71 -27.79 -8.37
C GLY A 34 -29.94 -27.77 -7.47
N GLN A 35 -29.78 -27.99 -6.16
CA GLN A 35 -30.86 -27.81 -5.18
C GLN A 35 -30.94 -26.38 -4.61
N CYS A 36 -29.91 -25.56 -4.79
CA CYS A 36 -29.85 -24.18 -4.33
C CYS A 36 -30.78 -23.30 -5.16
N LEU A 37 -31.68 -22.57 -4.50
CA LEU A 37 -32.62 -21.66 -5.15
C LEU A 37 -31.89 -20.62 -6.02
N PHE A 38 -30.79 -20.06 -5.49
CA PHE A 38 -29.93 -19.11 -6.21
C PHE A 38 -29.41 -19.70 -7.52
N TYR A 39 -28.82 -20.89 -7.50
CA TYR A 39 -28.28 -21.55 -8.70
C TYR A 39 -29.37 -21.90 -9.73
N LYS A 40 -30.57 -22.27 -9.27
CA LYS A 40 -31.73 -22.53 -10.15
C LYS A 40 -32.23 -21.29 -10.86
N THR A 41 -32.15 -20.12 -10.21
CA THR A 41 -32.64 -18.84 -10.76
C THR A 41 -31.67 -18.17 -11.73
N LEU A 42 -30.42 -18.65 -11.83
CA LEU A 42 -29.45 -18.10 -12.75
C LEU A 42 -29.80 -18.43 -14.21
N ALA A 43 -29.53 -17.48 -15.11
CA ALA A 43 -29.51 -17.75 -16.55
C ALA A 43 -28.36 -18.71 -16.90
N ASP A 44 -28.50 -19.47 -17.98
CA ASP A 44 -27.55 -20.53 -18.33
C ASP A 44 -26.13 -20.01 -18.62
N GLU A 45 -26.01 -18.82 -19.21
CA GLU A 45 -24.71 -18.13 -19.38
C GLU A 45 -24.06 -17.80 -18.03
N THR A 46 -24.85 -17.35 -17.06
CA THR A 46 -24.38 -17.00 -15.71
C THR A 46 -24.00 -18.24 -14.91
N LYS A 47 -24.73 -19.36 -15.09
CA LYS A 47 -24.37 -20.67 -14.49
C LYS A 47 -23.02 -21.16 -15.00
N SER A 48 -22.74 -21.01 -16.29
CA SER A 48 -21.44 -21.36 -16.88
C SER A 48 -20.30 -20.58 -16.24
N CYS A 49 -20.46 -19.25 -16.10
CA CYS A 49 -19.49 -18.39 -15.41
C CYS A 49 -19.30 -18.78 -13.94
N PHE A 50 -20.40 -19.05 -13.23
CA PHE A 50 -20.37 -19.49 -11.83
C PHE A 50 -19.59 -20.81 -11.68
N ASN A 51 -19.89 -21.81 -12.50
CA ASN A 51 -19.20 -23.10 -12.49
C ASN A 51 -17.70 -22.96 -12.77
N ARG A 52 -17.32 -22.06 -13.67
CA ARG A 52 -15.91 -21.74 -13.93
C ARG A 52 -15.20 -21.15 -12.71
N ILE A 53 -15.86 -20.24 -12.00
CA ILE A 53 -15.31 -19.64 -10.77
C ILE A 53 -15.11 -20.70 -9.68
N ILE A 54 -16.11 -21.57 -9.48
CA ILE A 54 -16.02 -22.65 -8.49
C ILE A 54 -14.87 -23.61 -8.81
N ASN A 55 -14.68 -23.95 -10.09
CA ASN A 55 -13.57 -24.82 -10.50
C ASN A 55 -12.21 -24.17 -10.20
N ILE A 56 -12.05 -22.87 -10.49
CA ILE A 56 -10.83 -22.12 -10.15
C ILE A 56 -10.58 -22.15 -8.63
N PHE A 57 -11.62 -22.01 -7.81
CA PHE A 57 -11.47 -22.08 -6.35
C PHE A 57 -11.10 -23.48 -5.86
N ASN A 58 -11.64 -24.53 -6.47
CA ASN A 58 -11.23 -25.89 -6.19
C ASN A 58 -9.75 -26.10 -6.56
N ASP A 59 -9.30 -25.62 -7.71
CA ASP A 59 -7.89 -25.69 -8.15
C ASP A 59 -6.97 -24.97 -7.16
N ILE A 60 -7.34 -23.76 -6.73
CA ILE A 60 -6.61 -22.98 -5.73
C ILE A 60 -6.59 -23.71 -4.38
N SER A 61 -7.68 -24.37 -3.98
CA SER A 61 -7.74 -25.14 -2.74
C SER A 61 -6.79 -26.34 -2.76
N VAL A 62 -6.60 -26.99 -3.91
CA VAL A 62 -5.61 -28.08 -4.05
C VAL A 62 -4.19 -27.57 -3.81
N LEU A 63 -3.88 -26.34 -4.25
CA LEU A 63 -2.57 -25.73 -3.99
C LEU A 63 -2.30 -25.47 -2.50
N LEU A 64 -3.36 -25.39 -1.68
CA LEU A 64 -3.24 -25.20 -0.23
C LEU A 64 -3.18 -26.52 0.56
N GLN A 65 -3.56 -27.67 -0.01
CA GLN A 65 -3.56 -28.97 0.70
C GLN A 65 -2.20 -29.33 1.33
N PRO A 66 -1.05 -29.17 0.65
CA PRO A 66 0.26 -29.51 1.24
C PRO A 66 0.62 -28.68 2.48
N ILE A 67 0.02 -27.49 2.62
CA ILE A 67 0.21 -26.57 3.74
C ILE A 67 -0.66 -26.99 4.94
N LEU A 68 -1.82 -27.61 4.68
CA LEU A 68 -2.74 -28.12 5.69
C LEU A 68 -2.33 -29.50 6.21
N ASP A 69 -1.69 -30.31 5.37
CA ASP A 69 -1.33 -31.70 5.68
C ASP A 69 0.00 -31.84 6.46
N ASP A 70 0.50 -30.74 7.05
CA ASP A 70 1.69 -30.67 7.92
C ASP A 70 2.93 -31.42 7.33
N THR A 71 3.05 -31.44 6.00
CA THR A 71 4.19 -32.04 5.32
C THR A 71 5.40 -31.12 5.44
N GLU A 72 6.60 -31.66 5.71
CA GLU A 72 7.89 -30.93 5.84
C GLU A 72 8.32 -30.12 4.60
N ARG A 73 7.45 -29.95 3.60
CA ARG A 73 7.67 -29.14 2.41
C ARG A 73 7.50 -27.68 2.80
N GLN A 74 8.51 -26.86 2.48
CA GLN A 74 8.35 -25.42 2.61
C GLN A 74 7.12 -24.97 1.81
N PRO A 75 6.20 -24.20 2.41
CA PRO A 75 4.98 -23.80 1.74
C PRO A 75 5.35 -22.99 0.49
N ILE A 76 4.76 -23.36 -0.65
CA ILE A 76 4.95 -22.68 -1.95
C ILE A 76 4.61 -21.18 -1.84
N PHE A 77 3.71 -20.85 -0.91
CA PHE A 77 3.24 -19.49 -0.65
C PHE A 77 3.71 -18.97 0.70
N ASN A 78 4.04 -17.68 0.74
CA ASN A 78 4.30 -16.98 1.99
C ASN A 78 3.00 -16.83 2.82
N ARG A 79 3.13 -16.57 4.13
CA ARG A 79 1.97 -16.42 5.04
C ARG A 79 1.00 -15.30 4.62
N SER A 80 1.48 -14.24 3.97
CA SER A 80 0.63 -13.14 3.47
C SER A 80 -0.27 -13.60 2.33
N MET A 81 0.30 -14.32 1.37
CA MET A 81 -0.39 -14.91 0.21
C MET A 81 -1.43 -15.93 0.66
N ILE A 82 -1.08 -16.82 1.58
CA ILE A 82 -2.02 -17.81 2.15
C ILE A 82 -3.25 -17.11 2.76
N ARG A 83 -3.06 -16.08 3.59
CA ARG A 83 -4.19 -15.33 4.19
C ARG A 83 -5.09 -14.68 3.14
N LYS A 84 -4.52 -14.15 2.05
CA LYS A 84 -5.31 -13.54 0.97
C LYS A 84 -6.09 -14.57 0.17
N ILE A 85 -5.49 -15.74 -0.09
CA ILE A 85 -6.18 -16.86 -0.74
C ILE A 85 -7.35 -17.32 0.14
N PHE A 86 -7.14 -17.54 1.45
CA PHE A 86 -8.24 -17.85 2.37
C PHE A 86 -9.31 -16.75 2.39
N GLY A 87 -8.91 -15.49 2.30
CA GLY A 87 -9.83 -14.36 2.18
C GLY A 87 -10.71 -14.38 0.92
N VAL A 88 -10.29 -15.04 -0.16
CA VAL A 88 -11.13 -15.28 -1.35
C VAL A 88 -12.06 -16.47 -1.12
N LEU A 89 -11.51 -17.59 -0.61
CA LEU A 89 -12.22 -18.86 -0.45
C LEU A 89 -13.31 -18.84 0.65
N ASN A 90 -13.12 -18.04 1.71
CA ASN A 90 -14.05 -18.00 2.86
C ASN A 90 -15.30 -17.13 2.64
N ASN A 91 -15.45 -16.47 1.50
CA ASN A 91 -16.64 -15.68 1.24
C ASN A 91 -17.80 -16.57 0.75
N GLN A 92 -19.01 -16.25 1.19
CA GLN A 92 -20.22 -16.85 0.63
C GLN A 92 -20.36 -16.38 -0.83
N TYR A 93 -20.54 -17.30 -1.76
CA TYR A 93 -20.66 -17.01 -3.19
C TYR A 93 -22.07 -17.30 -3.73
N LEU A 94 -23.01 -17.63 -2.85
CA LEU A 94 -24.41 -17.90 -3.18
C LEU A 94 -25.31 -16.70 -2.85
N ASP A 95 -24.71 -15.57 -2.48
CA ASP A 95 -25.37 -14.34 -2.10
C ASP A 95 -24.72 -13.16 -2.83
N ASP A 96 -25.53 -12.17 -3.18
CA ASP A 96 -25.12 -11.02 -4.00
C ASP A 96 -24.07 -10.15 -3.29
N GLU A 97 -24.20 -9.95 -1.98
CA GLU A 97 -23.16 -9.28 -1.19
C GLU A 97 -21.85 -10.07 -1.16
N GLY A 98 -21.99 -11.38 -1.20
CA GLY A 98 -20.90 -12.34 -1.22
C GLY A 98 -20.05 -12.23 -2.49
N HIS A 99 -20.70 -12.10 -3.66
CA HIS A 99 -20.01 -11.90 -4.94
C HIS A 99 -19.10 -10.66 -4.92
N LEU A 100 -19.60 -9.54 -4.38
CA LEU A 100 -18.81 -8.31 -4.33
C LEU A 100 -17.60 -8.45 -3.40
N LYS A 101 -17.74 -9.18 -2.28
CA LYS A 101 -16.64 -9.47 -1.35
C LYS A 101 -15.59 -10.37 -2.01
N VAL A 102 -16.03 -11.44 -2.70
CA VAL A 102 -15.16 -12.33 -3.49
C VAL A 102 -14.40 -11.55 -4.55
N PHE A 103 -15.11 -10.72 -5.33
CA PHE A 103 -14.50 -9.92 -6.39
C PHE A 103 -13.42 -8.99 -5.85
N LYS A 104 -13.72 -8.22 -4.79
CA LYS A 104 -12.74 -7.34 -4.14
C LYS A 104 -11.55 -8.12 -3.55
N ALA A 105 -11.80 -9.29 -2.96
CA ALA A 105 -10.75 -10.16 -2.44
C ALA A 105 -9.84 -10.70 -3.56
N ALA A 106 -10.43 -11.09 -4.70
CA ALA A 106 -9.70 -11.57 -5.86
C ALA A 106 -8.84 -10.47 -6.50
N CYS A 107 -9.35 -9.23 -6.62
CA CYS A 107 -8.56 -8.08 -7.07
C CYS A 107 -7.36 -7.84 -6.14
N ARG A 108 -7.56 -7.84 -4.82
CA ARG A 108 -6.49 -7.68 -3.83
C ARG A 108 -5.47 -8.82 -3.83
N LEU A 109 -5.90 -10.03 -4.19
CA LEU A 109 -5.01 -11.17 -4.39
C LEU A 109 -4.16 -10.95 -5.65
N GLY A 110 -4.77 -10.51 -6.76
CA GLY A 110 -4.07 -10.16 -7.99
C GLY A 110 -3.02 -9.05 -7.79
N GLU A 111 -3.40 -7.95 -7.14
CA GLU A 111 -2.47 -6.86 -6.79
C GLU A 111 -1.27 -7.37 -5.96
N HIS A 112 -1.53 -8.28 -5.03
CA HIS A 112 -0.48 -8.86 -4.21
C HIS A 112 0.44 -9.79 -5.02
N ILE A 113 -0.12 -10.63 -5.89
CA ILE A 113 0.67 -11.48 -6.80
C ILE A 113 1.55 -10.63 -7.71
N CYS A 114 1.02 -9.56 -8.31
CA CYS A 114 1.82 -8.63 -9.11
C CYS A 114 2.96 -8.03 -8.28
N THR A 115 2.68 -7.59 -7.06
CA THR A 115 3.70 -7.03 -6.15
C THR A 115 4.76 -8.07 -5.80
N ASP A 116 4.36 -9.29 -5.44
CA ASP A 116 5.28 -10.37 -5.09
C ASP A 116 6.16 -10.77 -6.29
N ILE A 117 5.59 -10.83 -7.50
CA ILE A 117 6.36 -11.04 -8.73
C ILE A 117 7.39 -9.92 -8.94
N ILE A 118 6.98 -8.65 -8.80
CA ILE A 118 7.90 -7.51 -8.95
C ILE A 118 9.04 -7.62 -7.94
N VAL A 119 8.74 -7.89 -6.66
CA VAL A 119 9.74 -8.02 -5.61
C VAL A 119 10.66 -9.21 -5.86
N HIS A 120 10.12 -10.36 -6.31
CA HIS A 120 10.92 -11.54 -6.62
C HIS A 120 11.92 -11.32 -7.77
N HIS A 121 11.57 -10.49 -8.75
CA HIS A 121 12.43 -10.19 -9.90
C HIS A 121 13.40 -9.01 -9.63
N GLN A 122 13.22 -8.25 -8.56
CA GLN A 122 14.09 -7.12 -8.21
C GLN A 122 15.32 -7.58 -7.42
N ASN A 123 16.51 -7.37 -7.98
CA ASN A 123 17.75 -7.52 -7.25
C ASN A 123 17.91 -6.37 -6.24
N ARG A 124 18.03 -6.69 -4.95
CA ARG A 124 18.15 -5.69 -3.87
C ARG A 124 19.31 -4.72 -4.08
N GLN A 125 20.44 -5.18 -4.62
CA GLN A 125 21.60 -4.32 -4.86
C GLN A 125 21.35 -3.35 -6.01
N GLU A 126 20.76 -3.82 -7.10
CA GLU A 126 20.37 -2.98 -8.24
C GLU A 126 19.26 -2.00 -7.88
N LEU A 127 18.31 -2.41 -7.03
CA LEU A 127 17.28 -1.52 -6.50
C LEU A 127 17.90 -0.37 -5.69
N LEU A 128 18.87 -0.68 -4.82
CA LEU A 128 19.60 0.35 -4.07
C LEU A 128 20.39 1.26 -5.02
N LEU A 129 21.06 0.71 -6.03
CA LEU A 129 21.77 1.52 -7.04
C LEU A 129 20.81 2.40 -7.84
N LYS A 130 19.65 1.88 -8.26
CA LYS A 130 18.60 2.66 -8.94
C LYS A 130 18.04 3.74 -8.03
N PHE A 131 17.83 3.44 -6.77
CA PHE A 131 17.39 4.40 -5.77
C PHE A 131 18.40 5.55 -5.63
N TRP A 132 19.68 5.24 -5.39
CA TRP A 132 20.74 6.24 -5.26
C TRP A 132 20.99 7.03 -6.55
N SER A 133 20.90 6.40 -7.72
CA SER A 133 21.03 7.09 -9.01
C SER A 133 19.87 8.03 -9.26
N THR A 134 18.63 7.61 -8.96
CA THR A 134 17.43 8.45 -9.06
C THR A 134 17.53 9.66 -8.15
N ILE A 135 17.98 9.45 -6.92
CA ILE A 135 18.23 10.51 -5.93
C ILE A 135 19.27 11.50 -6.47
N GLY A 136 20.36 11.00 -7.05
CA GLY A 136 21.37 11.82 -7.71
C GLY A 136 20.81 12.64 -8.88
N ILE A 137 20.05 12.01 -9.79
CA ILE A 137 19.45 12.65 -10.97
C ILE A 137 18.41 13.71 -10.56
N ALA A 138 17.63 13.43 -9.52
CA ALA A 138 16.62 14.35 -8.97
C ALA A 138 17.24 15.46 -8.09
N ASN A 139 18.57 15.51 -7.97
CA ASN A 139 19.33 16.37 -7.06
C ASN A 139 18.80 16.33 -5.61
N LEU A 140 18.24 15.19 -5.22
CA LEU A 140 17.82 14.92 -3.85
C LEU A 140 19.08 14.60 -3.06
N GLU A 141 19.80 15.60 -2.59
CA GLU A 141 20.85 15.29 -1.61
C GLU A 141 20.17 14.80 -0.35
N LEU A 142 20.36 13.53 -0.02
CA LEU A 142 19.79 12.92 1.17
C LEU A 142 20.49 13.54 2.37
N ILE A 143 19.86 14.59 2.87
CA ILE A 143 20.32 15.33 4.04
C ILE A 143 20.32 14.36 5.22
N LYS A 144 21.36 14.41 6.06
CA LYS A 144 21.39 13.60 7.29
C LYS A 144 20.09 13.83 8.09
N PRO A 145 19.49 12.79 8.70
CA PRO A 145 18.22 12.92 9.42
C PRO A 145 18.17 14.06 10.44
N GLU A 146 19.30 14.35 11.09
CA GLU A 146 19.47 15.47 12.01
C GLU A 146 19.30 16.83 11.32
N ILE A 147 20.00 17.03 10.20
CA ILE A 147 19.95 18.29 9.43
C ILE A 147 18.57 18.45 8.79
N GLN A 148 17.97 17.37 8.27
CA GLN A 148 16.60 17.38 7.75
C GLN A 148 15.61 17.84 8.82
N THR A 149 15.71 17.26 10.02
CA THR A 149 14.82 17.61 11.14
C THR A 149 14.98 19.08 11.54
N ASN A 150 16.22 19.57 11.60
CA ASN A 150 16.51 20.96 11.90
C ASN A 150 15.96 21.90 10.82
N LEU A 151 16.10 21.56 9.54
CA LEU A 151 15.56 22.34 8.42
C LEU A 151 14.02 22.41 8.46
N LEU A 152 13.33 21.30 8.68
CA LEU A 152 11.86 21.29 8.79
C LEU A 152 11.37 22.16 9.96
N LYS A 153 11.97 22.00 11.14
CA LYS A 153 11.64 22.82 12.32
C LYS A 153 11.93 24.29 12.08
N MET A 154 13.02 24.60 11.39
CA MET A 154 13.38 25.97 11.04
C MET A 154 12.40 26.59 10.07
N ILE A 155 11.99 25.89 9.01
CA ILE A 155 10.95 26.35 8.08
C ILE A 155 9.66 26.69 8.84
N ILE A 156 9.24 25.80 9.74
CA ILE A 156 8.05 26.04 10.57
C ILE A 156 8.23 27.30 11.44
N SER A 157 9.36 27.42 12.13
CA SER A 157 9.67 28.59 12.97
C SER A 157 9.68 29.90 12.16
N ILE A 158 10.31 29.88 10.99
CA ILE A 158 10.33 31.01 10.05
C ILE A 158 8.90 31.47 9.69
N PHE A 159 7.99 30.53 9.40
CA PHE A 159 6.60 30.87 9.06
C PHE A 159 5.75 31.21 10.30
N GLN A 160 6.10 30.74 11.49
CA GLN A 160 5.45 31.10 12.76
C GLN A 160 5.75 32.53 13.19
N GLU A 161 6.93 33.05 12.86
CA GLU A 161 7.29 34.46 13.03
C GLU A 161 6.48 35.41 12.12
N LYS A 162 5.50 34.89 11.37
CA LYS A 162 4.65 35.61 10.41
C LYS A 162 5.45 36.36 9.34
N ILE A 163 6.65 35.87 9.02
CA ILE A 163 7.45 36.39 7.93
C ILE A 163 6.85 35.85 6.63
N PHE A 164 6.38 36.76 5.77
CA PHE A 164 5.93 36.44 4.43
C PHE A 164 7.11 36.50 3.46
N PHE A 165 7.22 35.51 2.55
CA PHE A 165 8.30 35.46 1.57
C PHE A 165 7.79 35.86 0.20
N LEU A 166 8.45 36.83 -0.43
CA LEU A 166 8.11 37.28 -1.79
C LEU A 166 8.54 36.28 -2.88
N SER A 167 9.44 35.32 -2.57
CA SER A 167 9.83 34.26 -3.49
C SER A 167 10.54 33.10 -2.80
N GLU A 168 10.62 31.96 -3.49
CA GLU A 168 11.39 30.78 -3.07
C GLU A 168 12.86 31.14 -2.79
N LYS A 169 13.43 32.05 -3.60
CA LYS A 169 14.80 32.54 -3.43
C LYS A 169 15.02 33.23 -2.07
N TYR A 170 14.04 34.02 -1.61
CA TYR A 170 14.12 34.68 -0.30
C TYR A 170 13.97 33.67 0.84
N LEU A 171 13.12 32.67 0.69
CA LEU A 171 12.97 31.58 1.67
C LEU A 171 14.27 30.78 1.82
N VAL A 172 14.89 30.37 0.71
CA VAL A 172 16.19 29.68 0.69
C VAL A 172 17.27 30.54 1.37
N HIS A 173 17.31 31.84 1.08
CA HIS A 173 18.26 32.76 1.71
C HIS A 173 18.03 32.88 3.23
N ALA A 174 16.78 32.99 3.68
CA ALA A 174 16.44 33.05 5.10
C ALA A 174 16.84 31.78 5.86
N ILE A 175 16.65 30.60 5.26
CA ILE A 175 17.09 29.32 5.82
C ILE A 175 18.62 29.27 5.91
N LEU A 176 19.32 29.62 4.82
CA LEU A 176 20.79 29.66 4.80
C LEU A 176 21.35 30.54 5.92
N LEU A 177 20.81 31.74 6.10
CA LEU A 177 21.23 32.66 7.16
C LEU A 177 21.04 32.08 8.57
N ARG A 178 19.97 31.32 8.80
CA ARG A 178 19.64 30.75 10.12
C ARG A 178 20.35 29.44 10.43
N THR A 179 20.74 28.67 9.40
CA THR A 179 21.38 27.36 9.57
C THR A 179 22.86 27.43 9.95
N ALA A 180 23.51 28.60 9.84
CA ALA A 180 24.96 28.77 10.03
C ALA A 180 25.82 27.77 9.21
N LEU A 181 25.22 27.13 8.19
CA LEU A 181 25.88 26.19 7.29
C LEU A 181 26.67 26.96 6.23
N ASP A 182 27.73 26.34 5.71
CA ASP A 182 28.51 26.91 4.61
C ASP A 182 27.64 27.19 3.40
N ALA A 183 27.35 28.48 3.17
CA ALA A 183 26.35 28.91 2.19
C ALA A 183 26.71 28.52 0.75
N GLN A 184 27.99 28.30 0.44
CA GLN A 184 28.42 27.81 -0.87
C GLN A 184 28.09 26.33 -1.08
N MET A 185 28.17 25.51 -0.03
CA MET A 185 27.97 24.06 -0.12
C MET A 185 26.49 23.70 -0.09
N TYR A 186 25.70 24.34 0.76
CA TYR A 186 24.31 23.91 1.05
C TYR A 186 23.23 24.66 0.26
N LYS A 187 23.59 25.64 -0.57
CA LYS A 187 22.60 26.44 -1.32
C LYS A 187 21.76 25.60 -2.29
N THR A 188 22.39 24.67 -3.01
CA THR A 188 21.69 23.78 -3.95
C THR A 188 20.82 22.78 -3.19
N THR A 189 21.37 22.18 -2.13
CA THR A 189 20.69 21.25 -1.22
C THR A 189 19.42 21.86 -0.62
N ILE A 190 19.53 23.05 -0.03
CA ILE A 190 18.40 23.75 0.60
C ILE A 190 17.38 24.19 -0.44
N LYS A 191 17.82 24.62 -1.63
CA LYS A 191 16.90 24.91 -2.73
C LYS A 191 16.08 23.69 -3.11
N ASN A 192 16.72 22.54 -3.33
CA ASN A 192 16.03 21.30 -3.68
C ASN A 192 15.11 20.83 -2.54
N PHE A 193 15.53 21.03 -1.30
CA PHE A 193 14.72 20.76 -0.11
C PHE A 193 13.45 21.61 -0.06
N VAL A 194 13.57 22.93 -0.28
CA VAL A 194 12.41 23.84 -0.35
C VAL A 194 11.52 23.48 -1.55
N HIS A 195 12.13 23.09 -2.67
CA HIS A 195 11.42 22.69 -3.87
C HIS A 195 10.57 21.42 -3.66
N LEU A 196 11.03 20.46 -2.84
CA LEU A 196 10.22 19.30 -2.44
C LEU A 196 8.98 19.69 -1.63
N LEU A 197 9.01 20.85 -0.97
CA LEU A 197 7.93 21.33 -0.12
C LEU A 197 6.96 22.28 -0.85
N LEU A 198 7.11 22.50 -2.16
CA LEU A 198 6.25 23.41 -2.94
C LEU A 198 4.76 23.06 -2.81
N ASP A 199 4.42 21.77 -2.80
CA ASP A 199 3.03 21.32 -2.63
C ASP A 199 2.47 21.64 -1.24
N GLY A 200 3.34 21.90 -0.26
CA GLY A 200 2.97 22.38 1.06
C GLY A 200 2.78 23.90 1.16
N PHE A 201 3.14 24.65 0.13
CA PHE A 201 3.00 26.09 0.11
C PHE A 201 1.69 26.54 -0.57
N SER A 202 1.27 27.75 -0.20
CA SER A 202 0.16 28.49 -0.78
C SER A 202 0.68 29.84 -1.24
N TYR A 203 0.16 30.31 -2.36
CA TYR A 203 0.61 31.53 -3.02
C TYR A 203 -0.54 32.53 -3.00
N GLU A 204 -0.34 33.66 -2.34
CA GLU A 204 -1.32 34.75 -2.31
C GLU A 204 -0.79 35.95 -3.09
N LYS A 205 -1.63 36.52 -3.97
CA LYS A 205 -1.33 37.77 -4.66
C LYS A 205 -1.67 38.95 -3.76
N GLN A 206 -0.73 39.88 -3.61
CA GLN A 206 -0.92 41.14 -2.94
C GLN A 206 -1.46 42.21 -3.89
N GLN A 207 -1.87 43.36 -3.32
CA GLN A 207 -2.39 44.51 -4.07
C GLN A 207 -1.35 45.12 -5.03
N ASP A 208 -0.06 44.96 -4.73
CA ASP A 208 1.06 45.45 -5.54
C ASP A 208 1.52 44.43 -6.62
N ASP A 209 0.65 43.49 -7.02
CA ASP A 209 0.94 42.36 -7.92
C ASP A 209 2.05 41.38 -7.45
N SER A 210 2.57 41.56 -6.24
CA SER A 210 3.57 40.65 -5.66
C SER A 210 2.91 39.34 -5.17
N VAL A 211 3.63 38.21 -5.25
CA VAL A 211 3.16 36.92 -4.76
C VAL A 211 3.90 36.56 -3.48
N ILE A 212 3.17 36.38 -2.39
CA ILE A 212 3.73 35.88 -1.14
C ILE A 212 3.51 34.38 -0.98
N ILE A 213 4.55 33.71 -0.50
CA ILE A 213 4.55 32.30 -0.15
C ILE A 213 4.14 32.19 1.33
N LYS A 214 3.14 31.34 1.59
CA LYS A 214 2.72 30.96 2.93
C LYS A 214 2.69 29.44 3.06
N LEU A 215 3.04 28.94 4.23
CA LEU A 215 2.82 27.53 4.57
C LEU A 215 1.32 27.29 4.78
N LYS A 216 0.77 26.23 4.15
CA LYS A 216 -0.64 25.85 4.36
C LYS A 216 -0.90 25.62 5.85
N HIS A 217 -2.10 25.99 6.30
CA HIS A 217 -2.44 26.00 7.72
C HIS A 217 -2.21 24.64 8.41
N ASP A 218 -2.53 23.56 7.72
CA ASP A 218 -2.45 22.18 8.23
C ASP A 218 -1.02 21.67 8.36
N LEU A 219 -0.04 22.39 7.82
CA LEU A 219 1.36 21.96 7.73
C LEU A 219 2.29 22.67 8.71
N LYS A 220 1.72 23.45 9.64
CA LYS A 220 2.47 24.18 10.67
C LYS A 220 3.04 23.30 11.78
N THR A 221 2.82 21.98 11.72
CA THR A 221 3.40 20.99 12.63
C THR A 221 4.48 20.20 11.92
N TYR A 222 5.54 19.82 12.66
CA TYR A 222 6.66 19.04 12.12
C TYR A 222 6.20 17.73 11.46
N GLU A 223 5.31 16.98 12.10
CA GLU A 223 4.85 15.68 11.57
C GLU A 223 4.19 15.81 10.19
N ASN A 224 3.29 16.79 10.03
CA ASN A 224 2.60 16.98 8.75
C ASN A 224 3.54 17.47 7.64
N LEU A 225 4.49 18.34 7.96
CA LEU A 225 5.48 18.80 6.97
C LEU A 225 6.47 17.68 6.60
N CYS A 226 6.87 16.85 7.57
CA CYS A 226 7.69 15.67 7.33
C CYS A 226 6.97 14.66 6.41
N ARG A 227 5.69 14.41 6.65
CA ARG A 227 4.89 13.51 5.79
C ARG A 227 4.86 13.96 4.34
N ILE A 228 4.74 15.27 4.08
CA ILE A 228 4.81 15.80 2.71
C ILE A 228 6.20 15.58 2.13
N TYR A 229 7.24 15.92 2.88
CA TYR A 229 8.61 15.72 2.44
C TYR A 229 8.88 14.27 2.04
N ASP A 230 8.55 13.31 2.92
CA ASP A 230 8.76 11.89 2.69
C ASP A 230 7.92 11.37 1.51
N SER A 231 6.65 11.79 1.43
CA SER A 231 5.75 11.42 0.33
C SER A 231 6.28 11.91 -1.02
N GLN A 232 6.88 13.11 -1.07
CA GLN A 232 7.43 13.67 -2.31
C GLN A 232 8.69 12.96 -2.77
N ILE A 233 9.55 12.55 -1.82
CA ILE A 233 10.70 11.69 -2.13
C ILE A 233 10.21 10.36 -2.73
N ILE A 234 9.25 9.69 -2.09
CA ILE A 234 8.69 8.42 -2.58
C ILE A 234 8.06 8.61 -3.95
N HIS A 235 7.28 9.66 -4.16
CA HIS A 235 6.62 9.94 -5.45
C HIS A 235 7.64 10.13 -6.58
N ARG A 236 8.72 10.87 -6.34
CA ARG A 236 9.81 11.03 -7.34
C ARG A 236 10.54 9.72 -7.63
N LEU A 237 10.73 8.87 -6.62
CA LEU A 237 11.37 7.57 -6.77
C LEU A 237 10.52 6.57 -7.56
N ILE A 238 9.20 6.57 -7.35
CA ILE A 238 8.27 5.69 -8.08
C ILE A 238 8.20 6.09 -9.55
N ASN A 239 8.27 7.39 -9.85
CA ASN A 239 8.13 7.91 -11.21
C ASN A 239 9.45 8.01 -12.00
N ALA A 240 10.55 7.43 -11.50
CA ALA A 240 11.86 7.44 -12.13
C ALA A 240 12.24 6.11 -12.81
#